data_AF-A0A1G8A2P0-F1
#
_entry.id   AF-A0A1G8A2P0-F1
#
_cell.length_a   1.000
_cell.length_b   1.000
_cell.length_c   1.000
_cell.angle_alpha   90.00
_cell.angle_beta   90.00
_cell.angle_gamma   90.00
#
_symmetry.space_group_name_H-M   'P 1'
#
loop_
_entity.id
_entity.type
_entity.pdbx_description
1 polymer ?
#
loop_
_entity_poly.entity_id
_entity_poly.type
_entity_poly.pdbx_seq_one_letter_code
_entity_poly.pdbx_strand_id
1 'polypeptide(L)'
;MNKSVVLGVAAGLLGLAGCGSTPEESAAATSSIPAGTSTSSESTSTSSAATSSEPAQDGLRDAVQSYSNAFLTGDAVAAYDLFTVRCKDRTSLAQFTGIVAAASQLYGSALPITSYSAEVSGNLARVTYTYDVSAINQTSEPWAREEGQWKQDDC
;
A
#
# COMPACT_ATOMS: atom_id res chain seq x y z
N MET A 1 -26.35 17.08 -27.66
CA MET A 1 -27.47 16.15 -27.82
C MET A 1 -27.32 15.45 -29.16
N ASN A 2 -26.69 14.27 -29.19
CA ASN A 2 -26.48 13.52 -30.43
C ASN A 2 -26.87 12.05 -30.17
N LYS A 3 -27.78 11.55 -31.00
CA LYS A 3 -28.58 10.34 -30.82
C LYS A 3 -27.91 9.08 -31.40
N SER A 4 -28.01 8.00 -30.62
CA SER A 4 -28.42 6.61 -30.93
C SER A 4 -27.80 5.77 -32.06
N VAL A 5 -27.54 4.48 -31.74
CA VAL A 5 -28.04 3.18 -32.31
C VAL A 5 -27.07 2.07 -31.81
N VAL A 6 -27.39 1.16 -30.86
CA VAL A 6 -28.34 0.02 -30.77
C VAL A 6 -27.83 -1.32 -31.36
N LEU A 7 -27.73 -2.29 -30.42
CA LEU A 7 -27.86 -3.77 -30.46
C LEU A 7 -26.82 -4.70 -31.12
N GLY A 8 -26.41 -5.67 -30.30
CA GLY A 8 -25.93 -7.00 -30.72
C GLY A 8 -25.83 -7.94 -29.50
N VAL A 9 -26.87 -8.73 -29.25
CA VAL A 9 -26.97 -9.76 -28.20
C VAL A 9 -26.34 -11.07 -28.68
N ALA A 10 -25.60 -11.77 -27.81
CA ALA A 10 -25.43 -13.22 -27.91
C ALA A 10 -25.33 -13.84 -26.52
N ALA A 11 -26.32 -14.66 -26.19
CA ALA A 11 -26.42 -15.49 -25.00
C ALA A 11 -25.79 -16.86 -25.25
N GLY A 12 -25.13 -17.44 -24.23
CA GLY A 12 -24.67 -18.83 -24.21
C GLY A 12 -24.81 -19.41 -22.80
N LEU A 13 -25.65 -20.43 -22.66
CA LEU A 13 -26.04 -21.11 -21.42
C LEU A 13 -25.13 -22.32 -21.09
N LEU A 14 -24.93 -22.52 -19.78
CA LEU A 14 -24.92 -23.77 -18.97
C LEU A 14 -24.06 -24.99 -19.35
N GLY A 15 -23.33 -25.50 -18.34
CA GLY A 15 -22.89 -26.89 -18.25
C GLY A 15 -22.19 -27.21 -16.92
N LEU A 16 -22.77 -28.11 -16.12
CA LEU A 16 -22.38 -28.50 -14.76
C LEU A 16 -21.24 -29.54 -14.71
N ALA A 17 -20.36 -29.43 -13.72
CA ALA A 17 -19.56 -30.51 -13.13
C ALA A 17 -19.19 -30.07 -11.71
N GLY A 18 -19.25 -30.84 -10.63
CA GLY A 18 -19.58 -32.25 -10.39
C GLY A 18 -19.68 -32.44 -8.87
N CYS A 19 -20.36 -33.51 -8.46
CA CYS A 19 -20.67 -33.91 -7.09
C CYS A 19 -19.65 -34.93 -6.55
N GLY A 20 -19.51 -35.03 -5.22
CA GLY A 20 -19.00 -36.23 -4.50
C GLY A 20 -17.97 -35.91 -3.40
N SER A 21 -18.32 -35.91 -2.10
CA SER A 21 -18.39 -37.09 -1.17
C SER A 21 -17.01 -37.41 -0.55
N THR A 22 -16.74 -37.70 0.74
CA THR A 22 -17.43 -38.00 2.02
C THR A 22 -16.30 -38.15 3.10
N PRO A 23 -16.54 -38.02 4.43
CA PRO A 23 -15.47 -37.99 5.46
C PRO A 23 -14.99 -39.38 5.90
N GLU A 24 -13.79 -39.48 6.49
CA GLU A 24 -13.44 -40.60 7.39
C GLU A 24 -12.42 -40.20 8.45
N GLU A 25 -12.72 -40.64 9.67
CA GLU A 25 -12.04 -40.40 10.94
C GLU A 25 -11.13 -41.60 11.30
N SER A 26 -10.12 -41.33 12.13
CA SER A 26 -9.44 -42.28 13.03
C SER A 26 -8.32 -43.14 12.45
N ALA A 27 -7.08 -42.93 12.90
CA ALA A 27 -6.61 -43.50 14.16
C ALA A 27 -5.14 -43.13 14.41
N ALA A 28 -4.78 -43.21 15.68
CA ALA A 28 -3.57 -42.71 16.31
C ALA A 28 -2.25 -43.30 15.77
N ALA A 29 -1.21 -42.46 15.82
CA ALA A 29 0.13 -42.91 16.15
C ALA A 29 0.71 -41.96 17.22
N THR A 30 0.67 -42.43 18.47
CA THR A 30 1.49 -41.94 19.56
C THR A 30 2.96 -42.02 19.14
N SER A 31 3.70 -40.92 19.25
CA SER A 31 5.15 -41.00 19.40
C SER A 31 5.66 -39.74 20.10
N SER A 32 6.06 -39.93 21.35
CA SER A 32 6.64 -38.96 22.25
C SER A 32 7.91 -38.36 21.65
N ILE A 33 7.97 -37.03 21.56
CA ILE A 33 9.21 -36.30 21.27
C ILE A 33 9.58 -35.52 22.54
N PRO A 34 10.83 -35.63 23.03
CA PRO A 34 11.25 -35.11 24.32
C PRO A 34 11.14 -33.58 24.40
N ALA A 35 10.89 -33.09 25.60
CA ALA A 35 11.05 -31.71 25.99
C ALA A 35 12.51 -31.27 25.79
N GLY A 36 12.78 -30.71 24.62
CA GLY A 36 14.00 -29.97 24.33
C GLY A 36 13.82 -28.53 24.77
N THR A 37 14.37 -28.20 25.95
CA THR A 37 14.60 -26.84 26.42
C THR A 37 15.23 -25.99 25.32
N SER A 38 14.42 -25.18 24.65
CA SER A 38 14.92 -24.12 23.77
C SER A 38 15.10 -22.89 24.63
N THR A 39 16.34 -22.72 25.09
CA THR A 39 16.88 -21.47 25.63
C THR A 39 16.50 -20.34 24.68
N SER A 40 15.59 -19.47 25.11
CA SER A 40 15.33 -18.17 24.49
C SER A 40 16.63 -17.37 24.54
N SER A 41 17.37 -17.37 23.43
CA SER A 41 18.33 -16.32 23.16
C SER A 41 17.54 -15.06 22.81
N GLU A 42 17.28 -14.28 23.84
CA GLU A 42 16.87 -12.88 23.77
C GLU A 42 17.94 -12.11 23.00
N SER A 43 17.78 -12.03 21.68
CA SER A 43 18.52 -11.06 20.88
C SER A 43 17.91 -9.71 21.17
N THR A 44 18.55 -8.99 22.10
CA THR A 44 18.44 -7.55 22.26
C THR A 44 18.81 -6.90 20.92
N SER A 45 17.81 -6.75 20.07
CA SER A 45 17.90 -5.88 18.91
C SER A 45 17.99 -4.48 19.48
N THR A 46 19.21 -3.97 19.60
CA THR A 46 19.50 -2.55 19.78
C THR A 46 18.81 -1.83 18.63
N SER A 47 17.59 -1.36 18.89
CA SER A 47 16.91 -0.37 18.06
C SER A 47 17.75 0.89 18.15
N SER A 48 18.73 1.00 17.25
CA SER A 48 19.37 2.26 16.95
C SER A 48 18.26 3.18 16.49
N ALA A 49 17.78 4.01 17.41
CA ALA A 49 17.00 5.19 17.09
C ALA A 49 17.85 6.00 16.11
N ALA A 50 17.58 5.82 14.82
CA ALA A 50 18.22 6.54 13.74
C ALA A 50 17.80 8.00 13.91
N THR A 51 18.68 8.75 14.55
CA THR A 51 18.59 10.20 14.58
C THR A 51 18.70 10.64 13.13
N SER A 52 17.55 11.05 12.59
CA SER A 52 17.40 11.58 11.24
C SER A 52 18.44 12.67 11.03
N SER A 53 19.37 12.43 10.12
CA SER A 53 20.31 13.46 9.69
C SER A 53 19.54 14.41 8.77
N GLU A 54 19.52 15.70 9.11
CA GLU A 54 18.84 16.78 8.38
C GLU A 54 18.89 16.68 6.84
N PRO A 55 20.06 16.43 6.17
CA PRO A 55 20.11 16.32 4.70
C PRO A 55 19.39 15.08 4.11
N ALA A 56 19.13 14.07 4.93
CA ALA A 56 18.40 12.89 4.48
C ALA A 56 16.90 13.16 4.37
N GLN A 57 16.37 14.10 5.16
CA GLN A 57 14.94 14.47 5.18
C GLN A 57 14.56 15.51 4.12
N ASP A 58 15.54 16.15 3.47
CA ASP A 58 15.32 17.19 2.48
C ASP A 58 14.26 16.77 1.45
N GLY A 59 13.19 17.56 1.37
CA GLY A 59 12.08 17.40 0.43
C GLY A 59 11.14 16.21 0.65
N LEU A 60 11.39 15.30 1.60
CA LEU A 60 10.53 14.11 1.79
C LEU A 60 9.12 14.50 2.24
N ARG A 61 9.01 15.40 3.21
CA ARG A 61 7.70 15.88 3.70
C ARG A 61 6.88 16.53 2.58
N ASP A 62 7.53 17.30 1.72
CA ASP A 62 6.86 17.97 0.61
C ASP A 62 6.40 16.98 -0.46
N ALA A 63 7.18 15.93 -0.73
CA ALA A 63 6.78 14.84 -1.62
C ALA A 63 5.56 14.08 -1.07
N VAL A 64 5.54 13.78 0.23
CA VAL A 64 4.42 13.13 0.93
C VAL A 64 3.15 13.99 0.86
N GLN A 65 3.27 15.29 1.14
CA GLN A 65 2.14 16.22 1.02
C GLN A 65 1.65 16.35 -0.43
N SER A 66 2.56 16.36 -1.41
CA SER A 66 2.21 16.45 -2.83
C SER A 66 1.46 15.21 -3.32
N TYR A 67 1.93 14.01 -2.97
CA TYR A 67 1.23 12.76 -3.26
C TYR A 67 -0.15 12.74 -2.63
N SER A 68 -0.23 13.09 -1.35
CA SER A 68 -1.48 13.11 -0.60
C SER A 68 -2.49 14.09 -1.20
N ASN A 69 -2.06 15.29 -1.58
CA ASN A 69 -2.92 16.26 -2.23
C ASN A 69 -3.47 15.72 -3.55
N ALA A 70 -2.60 15.18 -4.41
CA ALA A 70 -3.00 14.64 -5.70
C ALA A 70 -3.97 13.46 -5.53
N PHE A 71 -3.68 12.54 -4.62
CA PHE A 71 -4.53 11.39 -4.30
C PHE A 71 -5.92 11.81 -3.77
N LEU A 72 -5.96 12.73 -2.80
CA LEU A 72 -7.22 13.15 -2.15
C LEU A 72 -8.07 14.08 -3.02
N THR A 73 -7.47 14.79 -3.97
CA THR A 73 -8.21 15.70 -4.87
C THR A 73 -8.61 15.05 -6.19
N GLY A 74 -8.07 13.89 -6.52
CA GLY A 74 -8.43 13.16 -7.74
C GLY A 74 -7.45 13.32 -8.90
N ASP A 75 -6.28 13.94 -8.68
CA ASP A 75 -5.22 14.07 -9.68
C ASP A 75 -4.39 12.78 -9.77
N ALA A 76 -4.95 11.80 -10.45
CA ALA A 76 -4.34 10.48 -10.57
C ALA A 76 -2.99 10.51 -11.29
N VAL A 77 -2.79 11.42 -12.26
CA VAL A 77 -1.53 11.52 -13.02
C VAL A 77 -0.44 12.06 -12.11
N ALA A 78 -0.70 13.16 -11.40
CA ALA A 78 0.29 13.72 -10.48
C ALA A 78 0.65 12.76 -9.33
N ALA A 79 -0.34 12.05 -8.77
CA ALA A 79 -0.09 11.05 -7.74
C ALA A 79 0.70 9.85 -8.30
N TYR A 80 0.36 9.36 -9.50
CA TYR A 80 1.06 8.25 -10.14
C TYR A 80 2.50 8.60 -10.50
N ASP A 81 2.78 9.84 -10.89
CA ASP A 81 4.14 10.29 -11.21
C ASP A 81 5.10 10.32 -10.03
N LEU A 82 4.54 10.30 -8.81
CA LEU A 82 5.29 10.17 -7.57
C LEU A 82 5.54 8.71 -7.17
N PHE A 83 5.05 7.71 -7.91
CA PHE A 83 5.46 6.32 -7.67
C PHE A 83 6.89 6.04 -8.12
N THR A 84 7.53 5.10 -7.41
CA THR A 84 8.78 4.46 -7.88
C THR A 84 8.55 3.74 -9.20
N VAL A 85 9.63 3.51 -9.96
CA VAL A 85 9.57 2.69 -11.19
C VAL A 85 8.99 1.31 -10.89
N ARG A 86 9.41 0.69 -9.78
CA ARG A 86 8.88 -0.61 -9.32
C ARG A 86 7.36 -0.58 -9.18
N CYS A 87 6.81 0.50 -8.63
CA CYS A 87 5.37 0.62 -8.44
C CYS A 87 4.61 0.88 -9.73
N LYS A 88 5.20 1.63 -10.66
CA LYS A 88 4.65 1.81 -12.01
C LYS A 88 4.61 0.49 -12.79
N ASP A 89 5.55 -0.42 -12.55
CA ASP A 89 5.56 -1.77 -13.17
C ASP A 89 4.48 -2.71 -12.60
N ARG A 90 4.03 -2.49 -11.36
CA ARG A 90 3.05 -3.35 -10.68
C ARG A 90 1.62 -2.87 -10.80
N THR A 91 1.42 -1.57 -10.86
CA THR A 91 0.10 -0.93 -10.97
C THR A 91 0.10 -0.01 -12.18
N SER A 92 -0.85 -0.23 -13.08
CA SER A 92 -1.06 0.68 -14.21
C SER A 92 -1.71 1.99 -13.77
N LEU A 93 -1.43 3.07 -14.49
CA LEU A 93 -2.12 4.35 -14.28
C LEU A 93 -3.64 4.20 -14.33
N ALA A 94 -4.17 3.37 -15.24
CA ALA A 94 -5.62 3.16 -15.37
C ALA A 94 -6.24 2.53 -14.11
N GLN A 95 -5.57 1.52 -13.54
CA GLN A 95 -6.00 0.91 -12.27
C GLN A 95 -5.95 1.91 -11.12
N PHE A 96 -4.84 2.65 -11.01
CA PHE A 96 -4.66 3.64 -9.95
C PHE A 96 -5.66 4.80 -10.05
N THR A 97 -6.02 5.20 -11.28
CA THR A 97 -7.04 6.25 -11.52
C THR A 97 -8.37 5.91 -10.87
N GLY A 98 -8.79 4.64 -10.89
CA GLY A 98 -10.02 4.22 -10.21
C GLY A 98 -9.96 4.42 -8.69
N ILE A 99 -8.80 4.15 -8.08
CA ILE A 99 -8.57 4.31 -6.64
C ILE A 99 -8.60 5.81 -6.26
N VAL A 100 -7.86 6.63 -7.00
CA VAL A 100 -7.79 8.09 -6.78
C VAL A 100 -9.14 8.77 -7.01
N ALA A 101 -9.93 8.31 -8.00
CA ALA A 101 -11.28 8.80 -8.20
C ALA A 101 -12.20 8.49 -7.00
N ALA A 102 -12.09 7.29 -6.42
CA ALA A 102 -12.84 6.93 -5.22
C ALA A 102 -12.41 7.78 -4.00
N ALA A 103 -11.11 8.03 -3.83
CA ALA A 103 -10.61 8.92 -2.78
C ALA A 103 -11.15 10.35 -2.92
N SER A 104 -11.14 10.90 -4.13
CA SER A 104 -11.71 12.23 -4.42
C SER A 104 -13.21 12.30 -4.12
N GLN A 105 -13.97 11.24 -4.39
CA GLN A 105 -15.40 11.20 -4.02
C GLN A 105 -15.65 11.21 -2.51
N LEU A 106 -14.73 10.63 -1.72
CA LEU A 106 -14.83 10.55 -0.26
C LEU A 106 -14.33 11.82 0.45
N TYR A 107 -13.24 12.40 -0.03
CA TYR A 107 -12.54 13.50 0.67
C TYR A 107 -12.60 14.84 -0.09
N GLY A 108 -12.57 14.80 -1.43
CA GLY A 108 -12.85 15.93 -2.33
C GLY A 108 -11.97 17.17 -2.20
N SER A 109 -10.91 17.11 -1.39
CA SER A 109 -10.10 18.27 -1.02
C SER A 109 -8.73 17.83 -0.53
N ALA A 110 -7.73 18.69 -0.73
CA ALA A 110 -6.43 18.53 -0.13
C ALA A 110 -6.55 18.73 1.38
N LEU A 111 -5.97 17.80 2.14
CA LEU A 111 -5.94 17.87 3.61
C LEU A 111 -4.51 18.11 4.08
N PRO A 112 -4.28 19.04 5.03
CA PRO A 112 -2.96 19.26 5.57
C PRO A 112 -2.54 18.09 6.47
N ILE A 113 -1.29 17.65 6.35
CA ILE A 113 -0.70 16.70 7.29
C ILE A 113 -0.50 17.39 8.65
N THR A 114 -1.12 16.84 9.70
CA THR A 114 -1.15 17.42 11.06
C THR A 114 -0.02 16.92 11.95
N SER A 115 0.47 15.71 11.72
CA SER A 115 1.69 15.20 12.33
C SER A 115 2.51 14.41 11.31
N TYR A 116 3.83 14.41 11.48
CA TYR A 116 4.75 13.81 10.54
C TYR A 116 5.98 13.29 11.28
N SER A 117 6.37 12.06 11.01
CA SER A 117 7.67 11.50 11.38
C SER A 117 8.20 10.63 10.25
N ALA A 118 9.53 10.58 10.13
CA ALA A 118 10.19 9.75 9.14
C ALA A 118 11.43 9.09 9.73
N GLU A 119 11.60 7.82 9.43
CA GLU A 119 12.83 7.07 9.65
C GLU A 119 13.53 6.93 8.31
N VAL A 120 14.68 7.60 8.14
CA VAL A 120 15.41 7.61 6.86
C VAL A 120 16.69 6.78 6.98
N SER A 121 16.90 5.88 6.02
CA SER A 121 18.10 5.06 5.87
C SER A 121 18.60 5.14 4.43
N GLY A 122 19.55 6.04 4.19
CA GLY A 122 20.10 6.32 2.86
C GLY A 122 19.03 6.82 1.88
N ASN A 123 18.68 5.98 0.89
CA ASN A 123 17.66 6.26 -0.13
C ASN A 123 16.30 5.65 0.19
N LEU A 124 16.10 5.09 1.38
CA LEU A 124 14.84 4.53 1.82
C LEU A 124 14.32 5.32 3.02
N ALA A 125 13.00 5.40 3.15
CA ALA A 125 12.35 5.96 4.30
C ALA A 125 11.09 5.20 4.69
N ARG A 126 10.74 5.28 5.98
CA ARG A 126 9.43 4.90 6.52
C ARG A 126 8.78 6.16 7.05
N VAL A 127 7.63 6.53 6.49
CA VAL A 127 6.93 7.75 6.86
C VAL A 127 5.65 7.42 7.63
N THR A 128 5.44 8.08 8.75
CA THR A 128 4.19 8.03 9.50
C THR A 128 3.60 9.44 9.54
N TYR A 129 2.33 9.58 9.18
CA TYR A 129 1.68 10.89 9.16
C TYR A 129 0.18 10.80 9.42
N THR A 130 -0.38 11.90 9.91
CA THR A 130 -1.80 11.98 10.28
C THR A 130 -2.51 13.16 9.63
N TYR A 131 -3.84 13.08 9.64
CA TYR A 131 -4.77 14.14 9.28
C TYR A 131 -5.77 14.38 10.42
N ASP A 132 -6.59 15.41 10.27
CA ASP A 132 -7.79 15.57 11.12
C ASP A 132 -8.82 14.44 10.89
N VAL A 133 -8.77 13.79 9.71
CA VAL A 133 -9.57 12.60 9.40
C VAL A 133 -8.74 11.35 9.66
N SER A 134 -8.87 10.76 10.85
CA SER A 134 -7.99 9.66 11.28
C SER A 134 -8.08 8.40 10.42
N ALA A 135 -9.18 8.21 9.67
CA ALA A 135 -9.38 7.06 8.78
C ALA A 135 -8.37 6.98 7.62
N ILE A 136 -7.65 8.07 7.33
CA ILE A 136 -6.63 8.14 6.27
C ILE A 136 -5.20 8.35 6.80
N ASN A 137 -5.01 8.19 8.11
CA ASN A 137 -3.66 8.23 8.70
C ASN A 137 -2.81 7.09 8.14
N GLN A 138 -1.53 7.36 7.90
CA GLN A 138 -0.58 6.38 7.41
C GLN A 138 0.48 6.07 8.46
N THR A 139 0.90 4.81 8.51
CA THR A 139 1.92 4.31 9.44
C THR A 139 2.98 3.55 8.68
N SER A 140 4.24 3.96 8.82
CA SER A 140 5.40 3.29 8.22
C SER A 140 5.30 3.08 6.69
N GLU A 141 4.66 4.04 6.00
CA GLU A 141 4.52 4.02 4.54
C GLU A 141 5.92 4.03 3.90
N PRO A 142 6.22 3.10 2.98
CA PRO A 142 7.51 3.03 2.31
C PRO A 142 7.72 4.17 1.32
N TRP A 143 8.86 4.83 1.40
CA TRP A 143 9.31 5.82 0.42
C TRP A 143 10.73 5.49 -0.04
N ALA A 144 11.03 5.75 -1.31
CA ALA A 144 12.35 5.56 -1.89
C ALA A 144 12.81 6.79 -2.67
N ARG A 145 14.12 7.07 -2.67
CA ARG A 145 14.72 8.18 -3.40
C ARG A 145 15.25 7.66 -4.73
N GLU A 146 14.64 8.08 -5.82
CA GLU A 146 15.03 7.77 -7.20
C GLU A 146 15.43 9.08 -7.89
N GLU A 147 16.62 9.12 -8.50
CA GLU A 147 17.12 10.30 -9.22
C GLU A 147 17.11 11.60 -8.36
N GLY A 148 17.34 11.46 -7.05
CA GLY A 148 17.33 12.57 -6.11
C GLY A 148 15.93 13.03 -5.67
N GLN A 149 14.85 12.43 -6.18
CA GLN A 149 13.48 12.72 -5.79
C GLN A 149 12.91 11.61 -4.91
N TRP A 150 12.16 12.00 -3.88
CA TRP A 150 11.40 11.05 -3.08
C TRP A 150 10.15 10.59 -3.82
N LYS A 151 9.94 9.27 -3.81
CA LYS A 151 8.87 8.56 -4.50
C LYS A 151 8.15 7.64 -3.53
N GLN A 152 6.84 7.53 -3.69
CA GLN A 152 6.00 6.56 -2.98
C GLN A 152 6.35 5.16 -3.52
N ASP A 153 6.71 4.25 -2.62
CA ASP A 153 7.05 2.86 -2.88
C ASP A 153 6.04 1.83 -2.30
N ASP A 154 4.78 2.23 -2.08
CA ASP A 154 3.67 1.36 -1.65
C ASP A 154 2.74 1.03 -2.82
N CYS A 155 2.85 -0.21 -3.28
CA CYS A 155 2.16 -0.83 -4.41
C CYS A 155 2.30 -2.36 -4.30
#